data_AF-A0A6H5GJ34-F1
#
_entry.id   AF-A0A6H5GJ34-F1
#
_cell.length_a   1.000
_cell.length_b   1.000
_cell.length_c   1.000
_cell.angle_alpha   90.00
_cell.angle_beta   90.00
_cell.angle_gamma   90.00
#
_symmetry.space_group_name_H-M   'P 1'
#
loop_
_entity.id
_entity.type
_entity.pdbx_description
1 polymer ?
#
loop_
_entity_poly.entity_id
_entity_poly.type
_entity_poly.pdbx_seq_one_letter_code
_entity_poly.pdbx_strand_id
1 'polypeptide(L)'
;MKNKLPEAKFQILKNIVVYGGGEEVDFGNELTPTQVKEEPVQVQWESEDGVYYTLCLTDPDAPSRDEPSWREWHHWLVVNIPGTDIGLGDALSPYIGSAPPPGTGLHRYVFLVYRQSDKLEFDEKRLTNQSAEGREGFSISKFAEKYSLGDPIAGNFYTAQYDDWCAEVYKRFGVSI
;
A
#
# COMPACT_ATOMS: atom_id res chain seq x y z
N MET A 1 8.60 7.80 -30.48
CA MET A 1 9.61 7.53 -29.43
C MET A 1 8.90 7.71 -28.11
N LYS A 2 8.79 6.67 -27.28
CA LYS A 2 8.25 6.82 -25.92
C LYS A 2 9.34 7.52 -25.11
N ASN A 3 9.09 8.74 -24.65
CA ASN A 3 10.03 9.45 -23.77
C ASN A 3 10.24 8.59 -22.54
N LYS A 4 11.44 8.04 -22.38
CA LYS A 4 11.83 7.29 -21.20
C LYS A 4 11.82 8.29 -20.05
N LEU A 5 11.08 7.99 -18.98
CA LEU A 5 11.14 8.78 -17.75
C LEU A 5 12.60 8.87 -17.31
N PRO A 6 13.08 10.04 -16.83
CA PRO A 6 14.41 10.14 -16.26
C PRO A 6 14.58 9.08 -15.15
N GLU A 7 15.77 8.48 -15.04
CA GLU A 7 16.07 7.53 -13.97
C GLU A 7 15.86 8.22 -12.61
N ALA A 8 14.75 7.91 -11.95
CA ALA A 8 14.49 8.35 -10.60
C ALA A 8 15.48 7.64 -9.67
N LYS A 9 16.20 8.41 -8.85
CA LYS A 9 16.98 7.81 -7.76
C LYS A 9 15.99 7.27 -6.74
N PHE A 10 16.00 5.95 -6.51
CA PHE A 10 15.23 5.35 -5.42
C PHE A 10 15.66 5.98 -4.10
N GLN A 11 14.73 6.63 -3.40
CA GLN A 11 15.02 7.24 -2.11
C GLN A 11 14.53 6.32 -0.99
N ILE A 12 15.47 5.90 -0.15
CA ILE A 12 15.20 5.32 1.17
C ILE A 12 14.77 6.48 2.05
N LEU A 13 13.47 6.76 2.07
CA LEU A 13 12.93 7.89 2.79
C LEU A 13 12.60 7.46 4.23
N LYS A 14 13.38 7.97 5.19
CA LYS A 14 13.05 7.88 6.62
C LYS A 14 11.88 8.83 6.93
N ASN A 15 10.93 8.40 7.76
CA ASN A 15 9.83 9.22 8.31
C ASN A 15 8.76 9.67 7.31
N ILE A 16 8.43 8.83 6.32
CA ILE A 16 7.38 9.09 5.30
C ILE A 16 5.98 8.93 5.89
N VAL A 17 5.76 7.85 6.62
CA VAL A 17 4.43 7.38 7.01
C VAL A 17 4.28 7.52 8.52
N VAL A 18 3.31 8.33 8.93
CA VAL A 18 2.97 8.55 10.35
C VAL A 18 1.49 8.29 10.54
N TYR A 19 1.15 7.46 11.53
CA TYR A 19 -0.24 7.17 11.92
C TYR A 19 -0.74 8.15 12.97
N GLY A 20 -2.06 8.21 13.16
CA GLY A 20 -2.70 9.20 14.04
C GLY A 20 -2.29 9.13 15.51
N GLY A 21 -1.75 8.00 15.99
CA GLY A 21 -1.21 7.84 17.33
C GLY A 21 0.25 8.33 17.48
N GLY A 22 0.89 8.76 16.38
CA GLY A 22 2.29 9.16 16.34
C GLY A 22 3.25 8.03 15.99
N GLU A 23 2.76 6.85 15.67
CA GLU A 23 3.57 5.74 15.18
C GLU A 23 4.16 6.04 13.81
N GLU A 24 5.46 5.86 13.67
CA GLU A 24 6.19 6.03 12.42
C GLU A 24 6.54 4.67 11.82
N VAL A 25 6.47 4.57 10.49
CA VAL A 25 7.01 3.42 9.76
C VAL A 25 8.51 3.62 9.54
N ASP A 26 9.31 2.67 10.01
CA ASP A 26 10.78 2.70 10.00
C ASP A 26 11.36 1.33 9.67
N PHE A 27 11.43 1.02 8.37
CA PHE A 27 12.21 -0.06 7.76
C PHE A 27 12.13 -1.42 8.47
N GLY A 28 10.90 -1.84 8.81
CA GLY A 28 10.61 -3.14 9.40
C GLY A 28 10.42 -3.13 10.91
N ASN A 29 10.23 -1.95 11.51
CA ASN A 29 9.70 -1.87 12.87
C ASN A 29 8.34 -2.57 12.98
N GLU A 30 8.03 -3.09 14.16
CA GLU A 30 6.73 -3.70 14.42
C GLU A 30 5.71 -2.61 14.80
N LEU A 31 4.57 -2.61 14.09
CA LEU A 31 3.38 -1.85 14.45
C LEU A 31 2.22 -2.82 14.61
N THR A 32 1.32 -2.56 15.56
CA THR A 32 0.16 -3.44 15.77
C THR A 32 -0.95 -3.13 14.77
N PRO A 33 -1.76 -4.13 14.37
CA PRO A 33 -2.97 -3.88 13.58
C PRO A 33 -3.89 -2.81 14.18
N THR A 34 -3.97 -2.73 15.50
CA THR A 34 -4.70 -1.65 16.21
C THR A 34 -4.13 -0.25 15.93
N GLN A 35 -2.80 -0.10 15.88
CA GLN A 35 -2.15 1.20 15.58
C GLN A 35 -2.37 1.63 14.13
N VAL A 36 -2.37 0.66 13.21
CA VAL A 36 -2.48 0.90 11.76
C VAL A 36 -3.88 0.68 11.21
N LYS A 37 -4.91 0.68 12.06
CA LYS A 37 -6.29 0.38 11.65
C LYS A 37 -6.91 1.43 10.73
N GLU A 38 -6.52 2.68 10.92
CA GLU A 38 -6.92 3.82 10.08
C GLU A 38 -5.80 4.18 9.11
N GLU A 39 -6.14 4.97 8.08
CA GLU A 39 -5.15 5.55 7.16
C GLU A 39 -4.10 6.36 7.94
N PRO A 40 -2.82 6.35 7.49
CA PRO A 40 -1.81 7.22 8.06
C PRO A 40 -2.19 8.69 7.84
N VAL A 41 -1.94 9.54 8.84
CA VAL A 41 -2.22 10.98 8.77
C VAL A 41 -1.19 11.73 7.92
N GLN A 42 -0.05 11.10 7.66
CA GLN A 42 1.01 11.63 6.83
C GLN A 42 1.61 10.51 5.99
N VAL A 43 1.73 10.75 4.68
CA VAL A 43 2.56 10.00 3.75
C VAL A 43 3.25 11.02 2.86
N GLN A 44 4.57 11.16 2.97
CA GLN A 44 5.34 12.21 2.30
C GLN A 44 6.50 11.64 1.48
N TRP A 45 6.69 12.18 0.27
CA TRP A 45 7.85 11.88 -0.58
C TRP A 45 8.32 13.15 -1.29
N GLU A 46 9.54 13.12 -1.82
CA GLU A 46 10.00 14.18 -2.72
C GLU A 46 9.11 14.20 -3.97
N SER A 47 8.33 15.27 -4.13
CA SER A 47 7.40 15.45 -5.24
C SER A 47 7.79 16.64 -6.11
N GLU A 48 7.35 16.59 -7.36
CA GLU A 48 7.54 17.62 -8.37
C GLU A 48 6.20 18.33 -8.62
N ASP A 49 6.24 19.66 -8.76
CA ASP A 49 5.05 20.46 -9.06
C ASP A 49 4.39 19.99 -10.37
N GLY A 50 3.07 19.75 -10.32
CA GLY A 50 2.29 19.32 -11.49
C GLY A 50 2.48 17.85 -11.89
N VAL A 51 3.21 17.05 -11.09
CA VAL A 51 3.38 15.62 -11.31
C VAL A 51 2.38 14.81 -10.49
N TYR A 52 1.94 13.69 -11.06
CA TYR A 52 1.05 12.74 -10.42
C TYR A 52 1.79 11.50 -9.94
N TYR A 53 1.27 10.89 -8.88
CA TYR A 53 1.87 9.72 -8.24
C TYR A 53 0.86 8.61 -8.00
N THR A 54 1.37 7.39 -7.91
CA THR A 54 0.65 6.21 -7.43
C THR A 54 1.25 5.77 -6.10
N LEU A 55 0.40 5.52 -5.11
CA LEU A 55 0.75 4.91 -3.84
C LEU A 55 0.14 3.50 -3.76
N CYS A 56 0.93 2.54 -3.33
CA CYS A 56 0.47 1.19 -2.99
C CYS A 56 0.95 0.80 -1.59
N LEU A 57 0.05 0.19 -0.80
CA LEU A 57 0.41 -0.60 0.38
C LEU A 57 0.11 -2.07 0.05
N THR A 58 1.11 -2.94 0.15
CA THR A 58 0.99 -4.35 -0.26
C THR A 58 1.59 -5.31 0.76
N ASP A 59 0.98 -6.49 0.91
CA ASP A 59 1.43 -7.59 1.77
C ASP A 59 1.92 -8.76 0.90
N PRO A 60 3.24 -9.00 0.80
CA PRO A 60 3.78 -10.14 0.07
C PRO A 60 3.74 -11.44 0.89
N ASP A 61 3.31 -11.40 2.15
CA ASP A 61 3.30 -12.53 3.05
C ASP A 61 1.89 -13.12 3.22
N ALA A 62 0.87 -12.68 2.46
CA ALA A 62 -0.47 -13.24 2.57
C ALA A 62 -0.60 -14.67 1.97
N PRO A 63 -1.28 -15.63 2.65
CA PRO A 63 -1.81 -15.57 4.01
C PRO A 63 -0.77 -15.82 5.11
N SER A 64 0.39 -16.41 4.79
CA SER A 64 1.55 -16.46 5.67
C SER A 64 2.85 -16.36 4.88
N ARG A 65 3.92 -15.88 5.52
CA ARG A 65 5.23 -15.78 4.87
C ARG A 65 5.78 -17.13 4.41
N ASP A 66 5.46 -18.19 5.16
CA ASP A 66 5.87 -19.56 4.87
C ASP A 66 5.10 -20.15 3.67
N GLU A 67 3.81 -19.83 3.54
CA GLU A 67 2.93 -20.30 2.46
C GLU A 67 2.15 -19.14 1.81
N PRO A 68 2.83 -18.24 1.05
CA PRO A 68 2.27 -16.98 0.59
C PRO A 68 1.41 -17.12 -0.69
N SER A 69 0.40 -17.99 -0.62
CA SER A 69 -0.47 -18.35 -1.76
C SER A 69 -1.36 -17.21 -2.28
N TRP A 70 -1.57 -16.14 -1.50
CA TRP A 70 -2.34 -14.96 -1.89
C TRP A 70 -1.46 -13.78 -2.27
N ARG A 71 -0.14 -13.97 -2.34
CA ARG A 71 0.83 -12.93 -2.68
C ARG A 71 0.51 -12.27 -4.03
N GLU A 72 0.57 -10.94 -4.14
CA GLU A 72 0.51 -9.98 -3.03
C GLU A 72 -0.95 -9.70 -2.67
N TRP A 73 -1.21 -9.35 -1.42
CA TRP A 73 -2.51 -8.81 -1.01
C TRP A 73 -2.40 -7.30 -0.83
N HIS A 74 -3.05 -6.51 -1.69
CA HIS A 74 -2.88 -5.06 -1.67
C HIS A 74 -3.88 -4.38 -0.73
N HIS A 75 -3.37 -3.70 0.28
CA HIS A 75 -4.12 -3.01 1.32
C HIS A 75 -4.63 -1.63 0.91
N TRP A 76 -3.90 -0.95 0.02
CA TRP A 76 -4.25 0.38 -0.45
C TRP A 76 -3.68 0.61 -1.84
N LEU A 77 -4.47 1.20 -2.74
CA LEU A 77 -4.03 1.60 -4.07
C LEU A 77 -4.70 2.92 -4.45
N VAL A 78 -3.90 3.98 -4.50
CA VAL A 78 -4.34 5.32 -4.86
C VAL A 78 -3.48 5.81 -6.01
N VAL A 79 -4.11 6.30 -7.07
CA VAL A 79 -3.44 6.74 -8.29
C VAL A 79 -3.75 8.21 -8.55
N ASN A 80 -3.07 8.84 -9.51
CA ASN A 80 -3.31 10.23 -9.87
C ASN A 80 -3.23 11.20 -8.66
N ILE A 81 -2.38 10.91 -7.68
CA ILE A 81 -2.15 11.78 -6.51
C ILE A 81 -1.36 13.02 -6.97
N PRO A 82 -1.90 14.24 -6.89
CA PRO A 82 -1.14 15.44 -7.20
C PRO A 82 -0.15 15.76 -6.07
N GLY A 83 1.15 15.78 -6.37
CA GLY A 83 2.18 15.96 -5.34
C GLY A 83 2.12 14.84 -4.29
N THR A 84 1.85 15.18 -3.04
CA THR A 84 1.69 14.24 -1.92
C THR A 84 0.28 14.25 -1.32
N ASP A 85 -0.68 14.95 -1.93
CA ASP A 85 -2.04 15.09 -1.40
C ASP A 85 -2.90 13.88 -1.79
N ILE A 86 -2.77 12.81 -1.01
CA ILE A 86 -3.46 11.53 -1.25
C ILE A 86 -4.98 11.70 -1.31
N GLY A 87 -5.54 12.64 -0.55
CA GLY A 87 -6.98 12.91 -0.53
C GLY A 87 -7.53 13.47 -1.85
N LEU A 88 -6.66 14.03 -2.70
CA LEU A 88 -6.99 14.47 -4.06
C LEU A 88 -6.71 13.39 -5.12
N GLY A 89 -6.10 12.27 -4.71
CA GLY A 89 -5.88 11.11 -5.56
C GLY A 89 -7.16 10.31 -5.80
N ASP A 90 -7.03 9.33 -6.69
CA ASP A 90 -8.10 8.43 -7.09
C ASP A 90 -7.91 7.06 -6.44
N ALA A 91 -8.73 6.74 -5.43
CA ALA A 91 -8.65 5.45 -4.73
C ALA A 91 -9.27 4.34 -5.58
N LEU A 92 -8.42 3.50 -6.19
CA LEU A 92 -8.85 2.26 -6.85
C LEU A 92 -9.17 1.19 -5.81
N SER A 93 -8.42 1.17 -4.71
CA SER A 93 -8.64 0.26 -3.60
C SER A 93 -8.43 1.02 -2.30
N PRO A 94 -9.50 1.38 -1.56
CA PRO A 94 -9.40 2.17 -0.33
C PRO A 94 -8.67 1.40 0.76
N TYR A 95 -8.18 2.11 1.77
CA TYR A 95 -7.32 1.53 2.80
C TYR A 95 -8.01 0.45 3.62
N ILE A 96 -7.27 -0.62 3.87
CA ILE A 96 -7.56 -1.65 4.86
C ILE A 96 -6.28 -1.81 5.68
N GLY A 97 -6.33 -1.58 6.99
CA GLY A 97 -5.19 -1.81 7.88
C GLY A 97 -4.71 -3.26 7.90
N SER A 98 -3.61 -3.52 8.59
CA SER A 98 -3.09 -4.88 8.76
C SER A 98 -4.16 -5.80 9.37
N ALA A 99 -4.26 -7.02 8.83
CA ALA A 99 -5.12 -8.07 9.37
C ALA A 99 -4.52 -9.45 9.03
N PRO A 100 -3.28 -9.74 9.50
CA PRO A 100 -2.68 -11.05 9.27
C PRO A 100 -3.45 -12.11 10.07
N PRO A 101 -3.63 -13.35 9.55
CA PRO A 101 -4.35 -14.39 10.27
C PRO A 101 -3.66 -14.81 11.58
N PRO A 102 -4.41 -15.32 12.56
CA PRO A 102 -3.81 -15.79 13.81
C PRO A 102 -2.83 -16.94 13.54
N GLY A 103 -1.64 -16.86 14.15
CA GLY A 103 -0.61 -17.90 14.05
C GLY A 103 0.27 -17.85 12.79
N THR A 104 0.12 -16.85 11.91
CA THR A 104 0.97 -16.72 10.70
C THR A 104 2.24 -15.90 10.93
N GLY A 105 2.40 -15.33 12.12
CA GLY A 105 3.57 -14.53 12.51
C GLY A 105 3.55 -13.12 11.90
N LEU A 106 4.74 -12.53 11.76
CA LEU A 106 4.92 -11.19 11.22
C LEU A 106 4.81 -11.18 9.69
N HIS A 107 3.88 -10.38 9.18
CA HIS A 107 3.75 -10.01 7.77
C HIS A 107 4.42 -8.68 7.50
N ARG A 108 4.96 -8.50 6.30
CA ARG A 108 5.52 -7.22 5.84
C ARG A 108 4.43 -6.40 5.17
N TYR A 109 4.26 -5.16 5.58
CA TYR A 109 3.36 -4.20 4.95
C TYR A 109 4.19 -3.13 4.26
N VAL A 110 4.26 -3.22 2.93
CA VAL A 110 5.22 -2.45 2.12
C VAL A 110 4.50 -1.29 1.43
N PHE A 111 4.89 -0.07 1.76
CA PHE A 111 4.52 1.13 1.03
C PHE A 111 5.46 1.33 -0.16
N LEU A 112 4.88 1.60 -1.32
CA LEU A 112 5.59 1.92 -2.56
C LEU A 112 4.95 3.13 -3.22
N VAL A 113 5.78 4.08 -3.64
CA VAL A 113 5.34 5.25 -4.40
C VAL A 113 5.97 5.21 -5.78
N TYR A 114 5.17 5.46 -6.81
CA TYR A 114 5.58 5.54 -8.19
C TYR A 114 5.26 6.91 -8.76
N ARG A 115 6.18 7.44 -9.56
CA ARG A 115 5.95 8.65 -10.37
C ARG A 115 5.14 8.27 -11.61
N GLN A 116 4.17 9.08 -11.99
CA GLN A 116 3.47 8.93 -13.26
C GLN A 116 4.07 9.85 -14.33
N SER A 117 3.93 9.50 -15.60
CA SER A 117 4.33 10.36 -16.71
C SER A 117 3.37 11.53 -16.94
N ASP A 118 2.09 11.32 -16.62
CA ASP A 118 0.99 12.28 -16.71
C ASP A 118 -0.15 11.80 -15.78
N LYS A 119 -1.30 12.47 -15.80
CA LYS A 119 -2.55 11.92 -15.30
C LYS A 119 -2.98 10.76 -16.20
N LEU A 120 -3.22 9.59 -15.60
CA LEU A 120 -3.52 8.35 -16.33
C LEU A 120 -4.97 7.92 -16.12
N GLU A 121 -5.48 7.12 -17.06
CA GLU A 121 -6.74 6.40 -16.90
C GLU A 121 -6.45 4.96 -16.47
N PHE A 122 -7.17 4.50 -15.46
CA PHE A 122 -7.01 3.17 -14.86
C PHE A 122 -8.30 2.38 -15.06
N ASP A 123 -8.18 1.16 -15.55
CA ASP A 123 -9.30 0.26 -15.89
C ASP A 123 -9.52 -0.83 -14.84
N GLU A 124 -8.76 -0.82 -13.73
CA GLU A 124 -9.00 -1.70 -12.60
C GLU A 124 -10.41 -1.48 -12.01
N LYS A 125 -11.02 -2.58 -11.57
CA LYS A 125 -12.24 -2.54 -10.78
C LYS A 125 -11.96 -1.77 -9.49
N ARG A 126 -12.79 -0.78 -9.20
CA ARG A 126 -12.78 -0.12 -7.89
C ARG A 126 -13.26 -1.08 -6.82
N LEU A 127 -12.41 -1.29 -5.82
CA LEU A 127 -12.71 -2.13 -4.67
C LEU A 127 -13.29 -1.29 -3.53
N THR A 128 -13.91 -1.95 -2.56
CA THR A 128 -14.32 -1.32 -1.30
C THR A 128 -13.36 -1.72 -0.17
N ASN A 129 -13.51 -1.09 1.00
CA ASN A 129 -12.86 -1.53 2.23
C ASN A 129 -13.79 -2.40 3.10
N GLN A 130 -14.90 -2.88 2.52
CA GLN A 130 -15.91 -3.70 3.20
C GLN A 130 -15.84 -5.19 2.77
N SER A 131 -14.90 -5.55 1.89
CA SER A 131 -14.69 -6.91 1.42
C SER A 131 -13.20 -7.14 1.13
N ALA A 132 -12.77 -8.41 1.22
CA ALA A 132 -11.45 -8.85 0.78
C ALA A 132 -11.40 -9.20 -0.72
N GLU A 133 -12.55 -9.26 -1.41
CA GLU A 133 -12.65 -9.70 -2.80
C GLU A 133 -11.78 -8.86 -3.76
N GLY A 134 -10.93 -9.54 -4.53
CA GLY A 134 -10.12 -8.93 -5.59
C GLY A 134 -8.84 -8.30 -5.07
N ARG A 135 -8.48 -8.53 -3.82
CA ARG A 135 -7.27 -7.99 -3.18
C ARG A 135 -6.09 -8.95 -3.31
N GLU A 136 -6.38 -10.25 -3.31
CA GLU A 136 -5.44 -11.36 -3.41
C GLU A 136 -4.83 -11.51 -4.81
N GLY A 137 -3.60 -12.03 -4.88
CA GLY A 137 -2.93 -12.30 -6.15
C GLY A 137 -2.56 -11.04 -6.94
N PHE A 138 -2.59 -9.87 -6.29
CA PHE A 138 -2.14 -8.62 -6.88
C PHE A 138 -0.64 -8.66 -7.14
N SER A 139 -0.18 -7.85 -8.08
CA SER A 139 1.23 -7.72 -8.40
C SER A 139 1.51 -6.26 -8.74
N ILE A 140 2.10 -5.53 -7.78
CA ILE A 140 2.45 -4.12 -7.98
C ILE A 140 3.43 -3.93 -9.14
N SER A 141 4.31 -4.91 -9.38
CA SER A 141 5.23 -4.90 -10.53
C SER A 141 4.50 -4.97 -11.87
N LYS A 142 3.52 -5.86 -12.03
CA LYS A 142 2.70 -5.94 -13.24
C LYS A 142 1.83 -4.70 -13.43
N PHE A 143 1.30 -4.15 -12.33
CA PHE A 143 0.55 -2.89 -12.36
C PHE A 143 1.44 -1.74 -12.86
N ALA A 144 2.66 -1.60 -12.31
CA ALA A 144 3.62 -0.60 -12.73
C ALA A 144 4.05 -0.76 -14.21
N GLU A 145 4.24 -2.00 -14.67
CA GLU A 145 4.53 -2.29 -16.07
C GLU A 145 3.37 -1.88 -16.99
N LYS A 146 2.13 -2.26 -16.65
CA LYS A 146 0.91 -1.95 -17.41
C LYS A 146 0.78 -0.45 -17.67
N TYR A 147 1.05 0.37 -16.66
CA TYR A 147 0.92 1.82 -16.74
C TYR A 147 2.24 2.56 -17.01
N SER A 148 3.31 1.83 -17.32
CA SER A 148 4.64 2.40 -17.59
C SER A 148 5.13 3.35 -16.49
N LEU A 149 4.87 3.00 -15.22
CA LEU A 149 5.25 3.81 -14.05
C LEU A 149 6.77 3.80 -13.79
N GLY A 150 7.48 2.78 -14.30
CA GLY A 150 8.89 2.56 -14.02
C GLY A 150 9.13 1.97 -12.63
N ASP A 151 10.30 2.26 -12.06
CA ASP A 151 10.66 1.82 -10.71
C ASP A 151 9.97 2.70 -9.64
N PRO A 152 9.72 2.17 -8.44
CA PRO A 152 9.26 3.01 -7.33
C PRO A 152 10.30 4.09 -7.04
N ILE A 153 9.84 5.28 -6.67
CA ILE A 153 10.72 6.41 -6.30
C ILE A 153 10.97 6.48 -4.80
N ALA A 154 10.05 5.88 -4.02
CA ALA A 154 10.12 5.79 -2.59
C ALA A 154 9.49 4.49 -2.10
N GLY A 155 9.95 4.02 -0.96
CA GLY A 155 9.34 2.91 -0.26
C GLY A 155 9.81 2.82 1.18
N ASN A 156 8.95 2.26 2.02
CA ASN A 156 9.22 1.96 3.42
C ASN A 156 8.29 0.79 3.82
N PHE A 157 8.53 0.14 4.95
CA PHE A 157 7.68 -0.94 5.40
C PHE A 157 7.72 -1.07 6.92
N TYR A 158 6.65 -1.63 7.47
CA TYR A 158 6.59 -2.12 8.84
C TYR A 158 6.25 -3.61 8.81
N THR A 159 6.34 -4.26 9.95
CA THR A 159 5.77 -5.60 10.14
C THR A 159 4.63 -5.56 11.13
N ALA A 160 3.62 -6.41 10.92
CA ALA A 160 2.55 -6.62 11.89
C ALA A 160 2.23 -8.11 12.00
N GLN A 161 1.78 -8.52 13.18
CA GLN A 161 1.22 -9.83 13.44
C GLN A 161 -0.16 -9.65 14.09
N TYR A 162 -0.89 -10.75 14.23
CA TYR A 162 -2.26 -10.73 14.72
C TYR A 162 -2.39 -10.00 16.07
N ASP A 163 -3.41 -9.16 16.17
CA ASP A 163 -3.99 -8.68 17.43
C ASP A 163 -5.54 -8.73 17.33
N ASP A 164 -6.23 -8.36 18.40
CA ASP A 164 -7.69 -8.45 18.49
C ASP A 164 -8.44 -7.59 17.45
N TRP A 165 -7.83 -6.53 16.91
CA TRP A 165 -8.46 -5.71 15.88
C TRP A 165 -8.66 -6.47 14.57
N CYS A 166 -7.81 -7.47 14.28
CA CYS A 166 -7.93 -8.30 13.09
C CYS A 166 -9.29 -9.00 13.03
N ALA A 167 -9.85 -9.41 14.17
CA ALA A 167 -11.18 -10.02 14.25
C ALA A 167 -12.30 -9.09 13.75
N GLU A 168 -12.21 -7.79 14.03
CA GLU A 168 -13.17 -6.80 13.55
C GLU A 168 -13.06 -6.60 12.02
N VAL A 169 -11.85 -6.71 11.46
CA VAL A 169 -11.63 -6.68 10.02
C VAL A 169 -12.27 -7.89 9.34
N TYR A 170 -12.07 -9.11 9.86
CA TYR A 170 -12.70 -10.31 9.31
C TYR A 170 -14.23 -10.26 9.41
N LYS A 171 -14.75 -9.82 10.55
CA LYS A 171 -16.18 -9.61 10.76
C LYS A 171 -16.76 -8.61 9.75
N ARG A 172 -16.08 -7.50 9.48
CA ARG A 172 -16.46 -6.54 8.43
C ARG A 172 -16.54 -7.20 7.06
N PHE A 173 -15.66 -8.14 6.75
CA PHE A 173 -15.68 -8.91 5.50
C PHE A 173 -16.67 -10.08 5.50
N GLY A 174 -17.40 -10.31 6.59
CA GLY A 174 -18.31 -11.45 6.73
C GLY A 174 -17.57 -12.80 6.87
N VAL A 175 -16.30 -12.78 7.25
CA VAL A 175 -15.47 -13.97 7.50
C VAL A 175 -15.40 -14.22 9.00
N SER A 176 -15.62 -15.46 9.41
CA SER A 176 -15.36 -15.90 10.78
C SER A 176 -13.98 -16.54 10.84
N ILE A 177 -13.16 -16.10 11.80
CA ILE A 177 -11.87 -16.71 12.15
C ILE A 177 -12.00 -17.60 13.38
#